data_AF-A0A0P9DMT2-F1
#
_entry.id   AF-A0A0P9DMT2-F1
#
_cell.length_a   1.000
_cell.length_b   1.000
_cell.length_c   1.000
_cell.angle_alpha   90.00
_cell.angle_beta   90.00
_cell.angle_gamma   90.00
#
_symmetry.space_group_name_H-M   'P 1'
#
loop_
_entity.id
_entity.type
_entity.pdbx_description
1 polymer ?
#
loop_
_entity_poly.entity_id
_entity_poly.type
_entity_poly.pdbx_seq_one_letter_code
_entity_poly.pdbx_strand_id
1 'polypeptide(L)'
;ANLLDQAIDQTNVPFRRFARSQFEAFQQSALARYGIAGLQVESIAPREHGFVLAHISVGGHSAADWPFREVDGRWVISEPTVAQLGAPLTLASDHFTFDTYPWANDVNDALMRMMEQARSNVLARLGHAPEQKAQVFINPIYGLHPFESSFALAYYRPITDTDTITIYAPHSFAFGYYDANAGWEGELENVLTHEYTHLVQHRSFPDASNVSSWMQEGLAEFVAGNTHPNDLRAAVRAGAIIPIIDTASPAFKQDLEHLSALRQDRALAYGFAYSLVAFIVEKHGGLDGFWALARAYQNSQSLEKAVRGAFGTSYAQFDQEWRAWLEQKYG
;
A
#
# COMPACT_ATOMS: atom_id res chain seq x y z
N ALA A 1 -0.61 0.51 -36.02
CA ALA A 1 -1.34 0.06 -34.82
C ALA A 1 -0.61 0.61 -33.60
N ASN A 2 -1.34 1.02 -32.56
CA ASN A 2 -0.73 1.43 -31.28
C ASN A 2 0.13 0.27 -30.75
N LEU A 3 1.37 0.54 -30.30
CA LEU A 3 2.29 -0.51 -29.81
C LEU A 3 1.71 -1.24 -28.61
N LEU A 4 0.97 -0.54 -27.75
CA LEU A 4 0.27 -1.14 -26.62
C LEU A 4 -0.73 -2.20 -27.10
N ASP A 5 -1.49 -1.92 -28.16
CA ASP A 5 -2.51 -2.83 -28.70
C ASP A 5 -1.91 -4.11 -29.27
N GLN A 6 -0.63 -4.07 -29.63
CA GLN A 6 0.11 -5.23 -30.12
C GLN A 6 0.75 -6.05 -28.99
N ALA A 7 0.97 -5.43 -27.83
CA ALA A 7 1.67 -6.04 -26.69
C ALA A 7 0.72 -6.69 -25.67
N ILE A 8 -0.52 -6.20 -25.57
CA ILE A 8 -1.51 -6.70 -24.62
C ILE A 8 -2.65 -7.44 -25.33
N ASP A 9 -3.20 -8.43 -24.65
CA ASP A 9 -4.33 -9.20 -25.12
C ASP A 9 -5.59 -8.35 -25.33
N GLN A 10 -6.08 -8.34 -26.58
CA GLN A 10 -7.26 -7.58 -26.97
C GLN A 10 -8.58 -8.32 -26.72
N THR A 11 -8.56 -9.63 -26.47
CA THR A 11 -9.76 -10.45 -26.29
C THR A 11 -10.18 -10.56 -24.82
N ASN A 12 -9.27 -10.36 -23.87
CA ASN A 12 -9.60 -10.25 -22.44
C ASN A 12 -9.96 -8.81 -22.09
N VAL A 13 -11.25 -8.46 -22.14
CA VAL A 13 -11.74 -7.08 -21.97
C VAL A 13 -11.41 -6.45 -20.60
N PRO A 14 -11.64 -7.12 -19.46
CA PRO A 14 -11.25 -6.59 -18.14
C PRO A 14 -9.75 -6.27 -18.06
N PHE A 15 -8.90 -7.23 -18.44
CA PHE A 15 -7.44 -7.06 -18.46
C PHE A 15 -7.01 -5.90 -19.38
N ARG A 16 -7.55 -5.86 -20.60
CA ARG A 16 -7.26 -4.80 -21.58
C ARG A 16 -7.58 -3.40 -21.02
N ARG A 17 -8.72 -3.25 -20.33
CA ARG A 17 -9.10 -1.97 -19.73
C ARG A 17 -8.10 -1.55 -18.65
N PHE A 18 -7.70 -2.50 -17.80
CA PHE A 18 -6.70 -2.26 -16.76
C PHE A 18 -5.34 -1.88 -17.33
N ALA A 19 -4.80 -2.68 -18.24
CA ALA A 19 -3.48 -2.45 -18.83
C ALA A 19 -3.41 -1.11 -19.58
N ARG A 20 -4.50 -0.69 -20.25
CA ARG A 20 -4.59 0.66 -20.85
C ARG A 20 -4.56 1.76 -19.79
N SER A 21 -5.35 1.62 -18.73
CA SER A 21 -5.35 2.57 -17.61
C SER A 21 -3.95 2.69 -16.97
N GLN A 22 -3.24 1.56 -16.81
CA GLN A 22 -1.86 1.55 -16.29
C GLN A 22 -0.90 2.29 -17.19
N PHE A 23 -0.96 2.00 -18.48
CA PHE A 23 -0.10 2.64 -19.44
C PHE A 23 -0.35 4.16 -19.50
N GLU A 24 -1.62 4.59 -19.52
CA GLU A 24 -1.99 6.00 -19.52
C GLU A 24 -1.53 6.73 -18.25
N ALA A 25 -1.72 6.11 -17.08
CA ALA A 25 -1.24 6.63 -15.80
C ALA A 25 0.29 6.74 -15.78
N PHE A 26 1.00 5.71 -16.26
CA PHE A 26 2.45 5.72 -16.38
C PHE A 26 2.92 6.85 -17.31
N GLN A 27 2.30 7.03 -18.48
CA GLN A 27 2.64 8.09 -19.43
C GLN A 27 2.48 9.51 -18.86
N GLN A 28 1.57 9.70 -17.91
CA GLN A 28 1.36 10.97 -17.22
C GLN A 28 2.29 11.17 -16.02
N SER A 29 2.98 10.12 -15.58
CA SER A 29 3.90 10.17 -14.44
C SER A 29 5.24 10.82 -14.79
N ALA A 30 5.96 11.28 -13.77
CA ALA A 30 7.34 11.76 -13.94
C ALA A 30 8.29 10.66 -14.48
N LEU A 31 7.95 9.38 -14.26
CA LEU A 31 8.72 8.22 -14.69
C LEU A 31 8.68 8.01 -16.21
N ALA A 32 7.65 8.51 -16.90
CA ALA A 32 7.55 8.42 -18.36
C ALA A 32 8.76 9.01 -19.10
N ARG A 33 9.44 9.99 -18.48
CA ARG A 33 10.61 10.68 -19.03
C ARG A 33 11.88 9.83 -19.05
N TYR A 34 11.95 8.82 -18.19
CA TYR A 34 13.12 7.95 -18.08
C TYR A 34 13.02 6.71 -18.98
N GLY A 35 11.82 6.42 -19.49
CA GLY A 35 11.55 5.20 -20.26
C GLY A 35 11.73 3.92 -19.43
N ILE A 36 11.24 2.80 -19.94
CA ILE A 36 11.57 1.48 -19.40
C ILE A 36 12.65 0.91 -20.31
N ALA A 37 13.92 1.08 -19.93
CA ALA A 37 15.05 0.57 -20.68
C ALA A 37 15.51 -0.78 -20.10
N GLY A 38 15.93 -1.69 -20.97
CA GLY A 38 16.57 -2.94 -20.56
C GLY A 38 15.63 -3.99 -19.97
N LEU A 39 14.42 -4.13 -20.54
CA LEU A 39 13.57 -5.30 -20.30
C LEU A 39 14.23 -6.54 -20.90
N GLN A 40 14.53 -7.53 -20.08
CA GLN A 40 15.09 -8.81 -20.52
C GLN A 40 14.27 -9.96 -19.94
N VAL A 41 13.82 -10.87 -20.80
CA VAL A 41 13.22 -12.12 -20.34
C VAL A 41 14.36 -13.04 -19.90
N GLU A 42 14.36 -13.40 -18.62
CA GLU A 42 15.39 -14.25 -18.03
C GLU A 42 14.97 -15.72 -18.00
N SER A 43 13.69 -15.97 -17.71
CA SER A 43 13.14 -17.32 -17.72
C SER A 43 11.66 -17.31 -18.11
N ILE A 44 11.18 -18.47 -18.56
CA ILE A 44 9.79 -18.71 -18.95
C ILE A 44 9.36 -20.03 -18.33
N ALA A 45 8.25 -20.02 -17.61
CA ALA A 45 7.64 -21.21 -17.03
C ALA A 45 6.25 -21.46 -17.65
N PRO A 46 5.95 -22.68 -18.15
CA PRO A 46 4.61 -23.01 -18.61
C PRO A 46 3.57 -22.89 -17.48
N ARG A 47 2.37 -22.42 -17.83
CA ARG A 47 1.19 -22.34 -16.96
C ARG A 47 0.01 -23.05 -17.64
N GLU A 48 -1.07 -23.25 -16.90
CA GLU A 48 -2.30 -23.84 -17.45
C GLU A 48 -2.90 -22.98 -18.58
N HIS A 49 -3.81 -23.57 -19.34
CA HIS A 49 -4.55 -22.88 -20.41
C HIS A 49 -3.67 -22.24 -21.51
N GLY A 50 -2.45 -22.74 -21.71
CA GLY A 50 -1.53 -22.24 -22.73
C GLY A 50 -0.88 -20.91 -22.37
N PHE A 51 -0.95 -20.51 -21.10
CA PHE A 51 -0.18 -19.38 -20.60
C PHE A 51 1.27 -19.77 -20.35
N VAL A 52 2.13 -18.77 -20.31
CA VAL A 52 3.46 -18.85 -19.72
C VAL A 52 3.63 -17.70 -18.73
N LEU A 53 4.42 -17.93 -17.69
CA LEU A 53 4.89 -16.88 -16.80
C LEU A 53 6.32 -16.52 -17.22
N ALA A 54 6.54 -15.27 -17.61
CA ALA A 54 7.87 -14.77 -17.93
C ALA A 54 8.43 -14.00 -16.74
N HIS A 55 9.62 -14.39 -16.29
CA HIS A 55 10.41 -13.59 -15.36
C HIS A 55 11.20 -12.56 -16.16
N ILE A 56 10.96 -11.28 -15.88
CA ILE A 56 11.49 -10.16 -16.64
C ILE A 56 12.31 -9.29 -15.72
N SER A 57 13.60 -9.10 -16.02
CA SER A 57 14.42 -8.09 -15.35
C SER A 57 14.34 -6.74 -16.08
N VAL A 58 14.45 -5.67 -15.30
CA VAL A 58 14.36 -4.28 -15.75
C VAL A 58 15.57 -3.53 -15.22
N GLY A 59 16.49 -3.19 -16.14
CA GLY A 59 17.70 -2.43 -15.79
C GLY A 59 18.59 -3.13 -14.76
N GLY A 60 18.40 -4.43 -14.54
CA GLY A 60 19.15 -5.24 -13.57
C GLY A 60 18.88 -4.92 -12.10
N HIS A 61 17.84 -4.15 -11.76
CA HIS A 61 17.54 -3.74 -10.38
C HIS A 61 16.10 -4.08 -9.99
N SER A 62 15.17 -4.04 -10.95
CA SER A 62 13.80 -4.47 -10.74
C SER A 62 13.48 -5.72 -11.54
N ALA A 63 12.49 -6.48 -11.09
CA ALA A 63 11.96 -7.63 -11.79
C ALA A 63 10.43 -7.60 -11.80
N ALA A 64 9.83 -8.35 -12.71
CA ALA A 64 8.39 -8.60 -12.75
C ALA A 64 8.14 -10.01 -13.30
N ASP A 65 7.07 -10.64 -12.81
CA ASP A 65 6.59 -11.92 -13.29
C ASP A 65 5.25 -11.74 -13.97
N TRP A 66 5.26 -11.75 -15.30
CA TRP A 66 4.07 -11.43 -16.08
C TRP A 66 3.54 -12.62 -16.86
N PRO A 67 2.21 -12.84 -16.82
CA PRO A 67 1.58 -13.87 -17.62
C PRO A 67 1.47 -13.43 -19.09
N PHE A 68 1.82 -14.34 -20.00
CA PHE A 68 1.66 -14.20 -21.43
C PHE A 68 0.87 -15.38 -21.99
N ARG A 69 0.19 -15.16 -23.12
CA ARG A 69 -0.42 -16.25 -23.91
C ARG A 69 -0.30 -15.96 -25.40
N GLU A 70 -0.44 -17.01 -26.20
CA GLU A 70 -0.52 -16.86 -27.65
C GLU A 70 -1.94 -16.49 -28.09
N VAL A 71 -2.05 -15.45 -28.92
CA VAL A 71 -3.28 -15.00 -29.59
C VAL A 71 -2.94 -14.74 -31.06
N ASP A 72 -3.61 -15.44 -31.97
CA ASP A 72 -3.43 -15.29 -33.42
C ASP A 72 -1.96 -15.35 -33.88
N GLY A 73 -1.19 -16.29 -33.34
CA GLY A 73 0.22 -16.49 -33.69
C GLY A 73 1.20 -15.53 -33.01
N ARG A 74 0.76 -14.77 -31.99
CA ARG A 74 1.59 -13.79 -31.28
C ARG A 74 1.48 -13.93 -29.77
N TRP A 75 2.62 -13.82 -29.09
CA TRP A 75 2.66 -13.72 -27.64
C TRP A 75 2.30 -12.31 -27.18
N VAL A 76 1.30 -12.23 -26.30
CA VAL A 76 0.82 -10.97 -25.71
C VAL A 76 0.72 -11.14 -24.20
N ILE A 77 0.91 -10.04 -23.46
CA ILE A 77 0.66 -9.99 -22.02
C ILE A 77 -0.84 -10.21 -21.82
N SER A 78 -1.22 -11.08 -20.90
CA SER A 78 -2.61 -11.39 -20.61
C SER A 78 -2.76 -12.01 -19.23
N GLU A 79 -3.93 -11.84 -18.62
CA GLU A 79 -4.33 -12.60 -17.44
C GLU A 79 -5.34 -13.69 -17.82
N PRO A 80 -5.49 -14.77 -17.03
CA PRO A 80 -6.57 -15.72 -17.22
C PRO A 80 -7.93 -15.03 -17.05
N THR A 81 -8.96 -15.57 -17.71
CA THR A 81 -10.35 -15.19 -17.45
C THR A 81 -10.82 -15.79 -16.12
N VAL A 82 -11.90 -15.25 -15.54
CA VAL A 82 -12.50 -15.81 -14.31
C VAL A 82 -12.81 -17.30 -14.43
N ALA A 83 -13.26 -17.76 -15.61
CA ALA A 83 -13.55 -19.16 -15.87
C ALA A 83 -12.28 -20.06 -15.87
N GLN A 84 -11.12 -19.49 -16.20
CA GLN A 84 -9.82 -20.17 -16.25
C GLN A 84 -9.10 -20.17 -14.90
N LEU A 85 -9.62 -19.45 -13.89
CA LEU A 85 -9.03 -19.46 -12.55
C LEU A 85 -9.27 -20.77 -11.81
N GLY A 86 -10.29 -21.53 -12.21
CA GLY A 86 -10.87 -22.64 -11.46
C GLY A 86 -11.99 -22.18 -10.51
N ALA A 87 -12.60 -23.13 -9.81
CA ALA A 87 -13.58 -22.82 -8.79
C ALA A 87 -12.92 -22.09 -7.60
N PRO A 88 -13.54 -21.04 -7.02
CA PRO A 88 -13.02 -20.41 -5.81
C PRO A 88 -12.80 -21.44 -4.71
N LEU A 89 -11.74 -21.26 -3.92
CA LEU A 89 -11.50 -22.06 -2.72
C LEU A 89 -11.26 -21.16 -1.51
N THR A 90 -11.64 -21.67 -0.35
CA THR A 90 -11.40 -21.04 0.94
C THR A 90 -10.34 -21.84 1.69
N LEU A 91 -9.26 -21.16 2.07
CA LEU A 91 -8.19 -21.67 2.92
C LEU A 91 -8.27 -20.98 4.29
N ALA A 92 -7.55 -21.50 5.28
CA ALA A 92 -7.50 -20.89 6.60
C ALA A 92 -6.13 -21.08 7.26
N SER A 93 -5.72 -20.07 8.02
CA SER A 93 -4.67 -20.16 9.02
C SER A 93 -5.27 -19.95 10.42
N ASP A 94 -4.44 -19.74 11.44
CA ASP A 94 -4.91 -19.53 12.81
C ASP A 94 -5.75 -18.26 12.94
N HIS A 95 -5.33 -17.18 12.27
CA HIS A 95 -5.95 -15.85 12.43
C HIS A 95 -6.65 -15.33 11.18
N PHE A 96 -6.61 -16.07 10.07
CA PHE A 96 -7.18 -15.61 8.80
C PHE A 96 -7.99 -16.70 8.11
N THR A 97 -8.98 -16.24 7.35
CA THR A 97 -9.66 -17.01 6.31
C THR A 97 -9.29 -16.38 4.97
N PHE A 98 -8.94 -17.19 3.98
CA PHE A 98 -8.49 -16.72 2.68
C PHE A 98 -9.44 -17.21 1.59
N ASP A 99 -9.96 -16.30 0.79
CA ASP A 99 -10.61 -16.65 -0.47
C ASP A 99 -9.62 -16.46 -1.61
N THR A 100 -9.42 -17.52 -2.39
CA THR A 100 -8.42 -17.59 -3.47
C THR A 100 -8.91 -18.53 -4.59
N TYR A 101 -8.05 -18.75 -5.57
CA TYR A 101 -8.31 -19.59 -6.75
C TYR A 101 -7.16 -20.56 -7.00
N PRO A 102 -7.41 -21.73 -7.62
CA PRO A 102 -6.37 -22.68 -7.98
C PRO A 102 -5.22 -22.06 -8.80
N TRP A 103 -5.51 -21.04 -9.60
CA TRP A 103 -4.52 -20.29 -10.36
C TRP A 103 -3.38 -19.70 -9.52
N ALA A 104 -3.63 -19.35 -8.25
CA ALA A 104 -2.65 -18.77 -7.32
C ALA A 104 -2.05 -19.80 -6.36
N ASN A 105 -2.26 -21.11 -6.58
CA ASN A 105 -1.79 -22.15 -5.65
C ASN A 105 -0.28 -22.14 -5.39
N ASP A 106 0.51 -21.70 -6.36
CA ASP A 106 1.96 -21.60 -6.24
C ASP A 106 2.42 -20.51 -5.25
N VAL A 107 1.55 -19.55 -4.92
CA VAL A 107 1.88 -18.43 -4.01
C VAL A 107 1.02 -18.41 -2.73
N ASN A 108 -0.09 -19.14 -2.70
CA ASN A 108 -1.03 -19.15 -1.56
C ASN A 108 -0.33 -19.43 -0.22
N ASP A 109 0.50 -20.48 -0.13
CA ASP A 109 1.19 -20.85 1.11
C ASP A 109 2.14 -19.74 1.60
N ALA A 110 2.82 -19.04 0.68
CA ALA A 110 3.70 -17.93 1.03
C ALA A 110 2.90 -16.74 1.55
N LEU A 111 1.84 -16.34 0.85
CA LEU A 111 0.96 -15.24 1.25
C LEU A 111 0.28 -15.49 2.59
N MET A 112 -0.16 -16.72 2.86
CA MET A 112 -0.76 -17.10 4.13
C MET A 112 0.23 -16.95 5.29
N ARG A 113 1.49 -17.38 5.10
CA ARG A 113 2.55 -17.18 6.11
C ARG A 113 2.86 -15.70 6.32
N MET A 114 2.90 -14.92 5.24
CA MET A 114 3.17 -13.49 5.32
C MET A 114 2.07 -12.72 6.06
N MET A 115 0.80 -13.11 5.92
CA MET A 115 -0.27 -12.52 6.74
C MET A 115 -0.12 -12.83 8.23
N GLU A 116 0.30 -14.05 8.59
CA GLU A 116 0.61 -14.39 9.98
C GLU A 116 1.85 -13.63 10.51
N GLN A 117 2.84 -13.40 9.65
CA GLN A 117 4.00 -12.57 9.97
C GLN A 117 3.60 -11.10 10.15
N ALA A 118 2.79 -10.54 9.25
CA ALA A 118 2.26 -9.19 9.34
C ALA A 118 1.49 -8.99 10.65
N ARG A 119 0.63 -9.95 11.02
CA ARG A 119 -0.04 -9.96 12.33
C ARG A 119 0.96 -9.94 13.48
N SER A 120 1.99 -10.78 13.41
CA SER A 120 3.01 -10.86 14.45
C SER A 120 3.80 -9.55 14.59
N ASN A 121 4.13 -8.91 13.48
CA ASN A 121 4.77 -7.59 13.43
C ASN A 121 3.88 -6.53 14.09
N VAL A 122 2.60 -6.45 13.72
CA VAL A 122 1.65 -5.50 14.32
C VAL A 122 1.46 -5.78 15.80
N LEU A 123 1.28 -7.03 16.21
CA LEU A 123 1.14 -7.41 17.62
C LEU A 123 2.37 -7.01 18.44
N ALA A 124 3.58 -7.23 17.90
CA ALA A 124 4.81 -6.86 18.58
C ALA A 124 4.96 -5.34 18.75
N ARG A 125 4.40 -4.54 17.84
CA ARG A 125 4.48 -3.07 17.89
C ARG A 125 3.35 -2.44 18.70
N LEU A 126 2.12 -2.87 18.50
CA LEU A 126 0.95 -2.28 19.13
C LEU A 126 0.55 -2.96 20.45
N GLY A 127 1.06 -4.16 20.72
CA GLY A 127 0.65 -4.97 21.88
C GLY A 127 -0.77 -5.55 21.75
N HIS A 128 -1.44 -5.33 20.61
CA HIS A 128 -2.82 -5.74 20.36
C HIS A 128 -2.95 -6.33 18.95
N ALA A 129 -3.78 -7.37 18.84
CA ALA A 129 -4.29 -7.91 17.59
C ALA A 129 -5.72 -8.45 17.85
N PRO A 130 -6.68 -8.29 16.94
CA PRO A 130 -8.03 -8.83 17.10
C PRO A 130 -8.03 -10.36 17.24
N GLU A 131 -8.89 -10.88 18.11
CA GLU A 131 -9.09 -12.34 18.25
C GLU A 131 -9.89 -12.92 17.07
N GLN A 132 -10.80 -12.12 16.51
CA GLN A 132 -11.64 -12.53 15.39
C GLN A 132 -10.80 -12.64 14.12
N LYS A 133 -10.96 -13.76 13.40
CA LYS A 133 -10.28 -13.95 12.12
C LYS A 133 -10.57 -12.80 11.17
N ALA A 134 -9.54 -12.38 10.44
CA ALA A 134 -9.69 -11.43 9.34
C ALA A 134 -9.91 -12.19 8.02
N GLN A 135 -10.74 -11.62 7.15
CA GLN A 135 -10.94 -12.14 5.81
C GLN A 135 -9.87 -11.56 4.88
N VAL A 136 -9.19 -12.44 4.15
CA VAL A 136 -8.19 -12.07 3.15
C VAL A 136 -8.66 -12.56 1.78
N PHE A 137 -8.54 -11.73 0.76
CA PHE A 137 -8.79 -12.11 -0.62
C PHE A 137 -7.48 -12.09 -1.40
N ILE A 138 -7.04 -13.26 -1.88
CA ILE A 138 -5.88 -13.36 -2.77
C ILE A 138 -6.40 -13.25 -4.20
N ASN A 139 -6.12 -12.13 -4.83
CA ASN A 139 -6.65 -11.77 -6.12
C ASN A 139 -5.67 -12.16 -7.25
N PRO A 140 -5.90 -13.27 -7.98
CA PRO A 140 -4.99 -13.71 -9.04
C PRO A 140 -5.00 -12.82 -10.29
N ILE A 141 -6.03 -11.98 -10.47
CA ILE A 141 -6.19 -11.12 -11.64
C ILE A 141 -6.86 -9.81 -11.27
N TYR A 142 -6.65 -8.76 -12.06
CA TYR A 142 -7.35 -7.50 -11.81
C TYR A 142 -8.88 -7.60 -11.98
N GLY A 143 -9.34 -8.46 -12.90
CA GLY A 143 -10.74 -8.53 -13.35
C GLY A 143 -11.78 -8.99 -12.33
N LEU A 144 -11.37 -9.54 -11.16
CA LEU A 144 -12.31 -10.03 -10.13
C LEU A 144 -12.94 -8.90 -9.32
N HIS A 145 -12.13 -7.95 -8.88
CA HIS A 145 -12.55 -6.79 -8.10
C HIS A 145 -11.79 -5.57 -8.59
N PRO A 146 -12.26 -4.89 -9.65
CA PRO A 146 -11.58 -3.72 -10.18
C PRO A 146 -11.62 -2.61 -9.12
N PHE A 147 -10.50 -2.37 -8.45
CA PHE A 147 -10.29 -1.21 -7.58
C PHE A 147 -9.58 -0.11 -8.36
N GLU A 148 -9.85 1.15 -8.02
CA GLU A 148 -9.40 2.31 -8.81
C GLU A 148 -7.91 2.63 -8.63
N SER A 149 -7.30 2.26 -7.50
CA SER A 149 -5.84 2.36 -7.33
C SER A 149 -5.17 1.10 -7.80
N SER A 150 -4.24 1.28 -8.72
CA SER A 150 -3.70 0.22 -9.55
C SER A 150 -2.21 -0.04 -9.32
N PHE A 151 -1.67 0.60 -8.29
CA PHE A 151 -0.27 0.53 -7.86
C PHE A 151 -0.11 -0.07 -6.45
N ALA A 152 -1.21 -0.53 -5.84
CA ALA A 152 -1.15 -1.11 -4.50
C ALA A 152 -1.00 -2.63 -4.61
N LEU A 153 -0.02 -3.21 -3.90
CA LEU A 153 0.15 -4.67 -3.83
C LEU A 153 -0.94 -5.33 -2.98
N ALA A 154 -1.42 -4.61 -1.96
CA ALA A 154 -2.55 -4.99 -1.15
C ALA A 154 -3.31 -3.75 -0.68
N TYR A 155 -4.52 -3.92 -0.19
CA TYR A 155 -5.28 -2.85 0.45
C TYR A 155 -6.25 -3.41 1.50
N TYR A 156 -6.42 -2.68 2.59
CA TYR A 156 -7.47 -2.90 3.56
C TYR A 156 -8.75 -2.15 3.15
N ARG A 157 -9.89 -2.82 3.28
CA ARG A 157 -11.21 -2.21 3.09
C ARG A 157 -12.09 -2.47 4.31
N PRO A 158 -12.49 -1.42 5.05
CA PRO A 158 -13.52 -1.55 6.05
C PRO A 158 -14.85 -1.79 5.34
N ILE A 159 -15.53 -2.88 5.68
CA ILE A 159 -16.90 -3.16 5.21
C ILE A 159 -17.71 -3.45 6.47
N THR A 160 -18.94 -2.92 6.54
CA THR A 160 -19.82 -2.91 7.72
C THR A 160 -19.93 -4.24 8.47
N ASP A 161 -19.74 -5.38 7.79
CA ASP A 161 -19.93 -6.71 8.38
C ASP A 161 -18.71 -7.66 8.26
N THR A 162 -17.75 -7.37 7.38
CA THR A 162 -16.52 -8.17 7.21
C THR A 162 -15.41 -7.31 6.61
N ASP A 163 -14.62 -6.63 7.45
CA ASP A 163 -13.42 -5.96 6.94
C ASP A 163 -12.52 -6.96 6.19
N THR A 164 -11.98 -6.53 5.06
CA THR A 164 -11.22 -7.38 4.15
C THR A 164 -9.85 -6.80 3.87
N ILE A 165 -8.85 -7.66 3.75
CA ILE A 165 -7.56 -7.32 3.15
C ILE A 165 -7.51 -8.01 1.79
N THR A 166 -7.34 -7.24 0.73
CA THR A 166 -7.14 -7.80 -0.61
C THR A 166 -5.67 -7.73 -0.95
N ILE A 167 -5.13 -8.83 -1.47
CA ILE A 167 -3.74 -8.94 -1.94
C ILE A 167 -3.81 -9.23 -3.43
N TYR A 168 -3.16 -8.44 -4.29
CA TYR A 168 -2.92 -8.89 -5.66
C TYR A 168 -1.86 -9.98 -5.61
N ALA A 169 -2.16 -11.15 -6.18
CA ALA A 169 -1.24 -12.27 -6.10
C ALA A 169 0.05 -11.97 -6.88
N PRO A 170 1.22 -12.38 -6.38
CA PRO A 170 2.41 -12.46 -7.23
C PRO A 170 2.08 -13.29 -8.48
N HIS A 171 2.75 -12.98 -9.59
CA HIS A 171 2.50 -13.58 -10.91
C HIS A 171 1.19 -13.12 -11.60
N SER A 172 0.44 -12.19 -11.01
CA SER A 172 -0.57 -11.40 -11.72
C SER A 172 0.06 -10.18 -12.38
N PHE A 173 -0.54 -9.66 -13.45
CA PHE A 173 -0.05 -8.43 -14.06
C PHE A 173 -0.25 -7.23 -13.12
N ALA A 174 -1.30 -7.27 -12.29
CA ALA A 174 -1.59 -6.23 -11.30
C ALA A 174 -0.55 -6.11 -10.18
N PHE A 175 0.26 -7.15 -9.92
CA PHE A 175 1.29 -7.12 -8.88
C PHE A 175 2.43 -6.13 -9.21
N GLY A 176 2.73 -5.92 -10.49
CA GLY A 176 3.75 -4.95 -10.90
C GLY A 176 5.19 -5.43 -10.72
N TYR A 177 6.09 -4.49 -10.43
CA TYR A 177 7.53 -4.71 -10.30
C TYR A 177 7.95 -4.81 -8.83
N TYR A 178 9.05 -5.51 -8.58
CA TYR A 178 9.70 -5.62 -7.27
C TYR A 178 11.23 -5.55 -7.41
N ASP A 179 11.97 -5.46 -6.30
CA ASP A 179 13.44 -5.47 -6.31
C ASP A 179 13.97 -6.86 -6.71
N ALA A 180 14.76 -6.93 -7.78
CA ALA A 180 15.23 -8.20 -8.34
C ALA A 180 16.17 -8.98 -7.40
N ASN A 181 16.88 -8.30 -6.50
CA ASN A 181 17.81 -8.92 -5.56
C ASN A 181 17.12 -9.35 -4.26
N ALA A 182 16.05 -8.63 -3.86
CA ALA A 182 15.32 -8.91 -2.64
C ALA A 182 14.14 -9.88 -2.84
N GLY A 183 13.60 -9.97 -4.05
CA GLY A 183 12.33 -10.65 -4.30
C GLY A 183 11.14 -9.77 -3.91
N TRP A 184 9.94 -10.29 -4.12
CA TRP A 184 8.70 -9.57 -3.83
C TRP A 184 8.25 -9.68 -2.38
N GLU A 185 8.73 -10.69 -1.65
CA GLU A 185 8.27 -11.04 -0.31
C GLU A 185 8.50 -9.92 0.70
N GLY A 186 9.70 -9.32 0.71
CA GLY A 186 10.05 -8.29 1.69
C GLY A 186 9.21 -7.01 1.56
N GLU A 187 9.01 -6.54 0.32
CA GLU A 187 8.17 -5.37 0.05
C GLU A 187 6.71 -5.66 0.40
N LEU A 188 6.20 -6.82 -0.02
CA LEU A 188 4.83 -7.19 0.27
C LEU A 188 4.60 -7.41 1.78
N GLU A 189 5.54 -7.97 2.54
CA GLU A 189 5.41 -8.10 4.00
C GLU A 189 5.21 -6.73 4.68
N ASN A 190 5.95 -5.71 4.26
CA ASN A 190 5.79 -4.35 4.78
C ASN A 190 4.40 -3.80 4.44
N VAL A 191 3.93 -3.98 3.20
CA VAL A 191 2.58 -3.58 2.79
C VAL A 191 1.51 -4.33 3.58
N LEU A 192 1.64 -5.64 3.78
CA LEU A 192 0.68 -6.41 4.57
C LEU A 192 0.67 -6.00 6.04
N THR A 193 1.83 -5.64 6.60
CA THR A 193 1.93 -5.08 7.96
C THR A 193 1.25 -3.72 8.06
N HIS A 194 1.39 -2.88 7.04
CA HIS A 194 0.69 -1.60 6.90
C HIS A 194 -0.83 -1.82 6.86
N GLU A 195 -1.34 -2.63 5.94
CA GLU A 195 -2.77 -2.88 5.77
C GLU A 195 -3.41 -3.58 6.98
N TYR A 196 -2.69 -4.51 7.61
CA TYR A 196 -3.17 -5.14 8.84
C TYR A 196 -3.21 -4.14 10.01
N THR A 197 -2.35 -3.12 10.03
CA THR A 197 -2.40 -2.06 11.05
C THR A 197 -3.72 -1.29 11.00
N HIS A 198 -4.21 -0.95 9.80
CA HIS A 198 -5.53 -0.32 9.63
C HIS A 198 -6.66 -1.19 10.20
N LEU A 199 -6.62 -2.50 9.93
CA LEU A 199 -7.57 -3.46 10.49
C LEU A 199 -7.51 -3.49 12.02
N VAL A 200 -6.32 -3.57 12.61
CA VAL A 200 -6.15 -3.56 14.07
C VAL A 200 -6.64 -2.25 14.68
N GLN A 201 -6.33 -1.11 14.06
CA GLN A 201 -6.83 0.19 14.53
C GLN A 201 -8.35 0.22 14.59
N HIS A 202 -9.02 -0.21 13.52
CA HIS A 202 -10.48 -0.22 13.45
C HIS A 202 -11.13 -1.17 14.47
N ARG A 203 -10.59 -2.39 14.62
CA ARG A 203 -11.21 -3.43 15.45
C ARG A 203 -10.83 -3.35 16.93
N SER A 204 -9.58 -2.99 17.23
CA SER A 204 -9.05 -3.00 18.60
C SER A 204 -9.09 -1.63 19.27
N PHE A 205 -9.19 -0.54 18.50
CA PHE A 205 -9.20 0.83 19.01
C PHE A 205 -10.36 1.66 18.44
N PRO A 206 -11.63 1.23 18.62
CA PRO A 206 -12.79 1.91 18.04
C PRO A 206 -13.02 3.33 18.60
N ASP A 207 -12.45 3.66 19.75
CA ASP A 207 -12.45 4.99 20.34
C ASP A 207 -11.32 5.91 19.81
N ALA A 208 -10.47 5.38 18.93
CA ALA A 208 -9.31 6.06 18.33
C ALA A 208 -9.14 5.75 16.83
N SER A 209 -10.22 5.35 16.14
CA SER A 209 -10.21 4.96 14.73
C SER A 209 -10.78 6.05 13.80
N ASN A 210 -11.70 6.89 14.29
CA ASN A 210 -12.25 8.00 13.52
C ASN A 210 -11.37 9.27 13.66
N VAL A 211 -10.20 9.18 13.04
CA VAL A 211 -9.12 10.20 13.07
C VAL A 211 -8.75 10.67 11.67
N SER A 212 -7.97 11.74 11.56
CA SER A 212 -7.54 12.26 10.26
C SER A 212 -6.64 11.28 9.51
N SER A 213 -6.56 11.48 8.19
CA SER A 213 -5.86 10.55 7.29
C SER A 213 -4.38 10.36 7.64
N TRP A 214 -3.64 11.41 8.01
CA TRP A 214 -2.24 11.22 8.45
C TRP A 214 -2.11 10.39 9.72
N MET A 215 -3.11 10.38 10.62
CA MET A 215 -3.02 9.57 11.84
C MET A 215 -3.16 8.09 11.50
N GLN A 216 -4.08 7.73 10.60
CA GLN A 216 -4.28 6.36 10.15
C GLN A 216 -3.06 5.88 9.35
N GLU A 217 -2.72 6.61 8.29
CA GLU A 217 -1.60 6.25 7.41
C GLU A 217 -0.26 6.33 8.13
N GLY A 218 -0.04 7.35 8.95
CA GLY A 218 1.20 7.51 9.72
C GLY A 218 1.41 6.40 10.74
N LEU A 219 0.35 5.89 11.37
CA LEU A 219 0.44 4.73 12.26
C LEU A 219 0.81 3.48 11.47
N ALA A 220 0.15 3.24 10.34
CA ALA A 220 0.41 2.09 9.49
C ALA A 220 1.86 2.10 8.94
N GLU A 221 2.36 3.25 8.47
CA GLU A 221 3.76 3.39 8.06
C GLU A 221 4.74 3.20 9.21
N PHE A 222 4.40 3.73 10.40
CA PHE A 222 5.24 3.59 11.59
C PHE A 222 5.37 2.13 12.04
N VAL A 223 4.25 1.40 12.05
CA VAL A 223 4.22 -0.01 12.45
C VAL A 223 4.90 -0.90 11.41
N ALA A 224 4.70 -0.63 10.12
CA ALA A 224 5.38 -1.33 9.01
C ALA A 224 6.88 -1.01 8.93
N GLY A 225 7.35 0.08 9.54
CA GLY A 225 8.76 0.48 9.50
C GLY A 225 9.17 1.21 8.20
N ASN A 226 8.21 1.77 7.48
CA ASN A 226 8.42 2.50 6.24
C ASN A 226 8.89 3.94 6.54
N THR A 227 10.21 4.11 6.70
CA THR A 227 10.76 5.35 7.30
C THR A 227 11.04 6.51 6.34
N HIS A 228 10.90 6.34 5.02
CA HIS A 228 11.13 7.33 3.95
C HIS A 228 12.31 8.30 4.15
N PRO A 229 13.51 7.83 4.56
CA PRO A 229 14.52 8.71 5.12
C PRO A 229 15.19 9.61 4.07
N ASN A 230 15.27 9.17 2.82
CA ASN A 230 15.84 9.98 1.73
C ASN A 230 14.89 11.10 1.32
N ASP A 231 13.59 10.81 1.20
CA ASP A 231 12.56 11.79 0.82
C ASP A 231 12.42 12.87 1.88
N LEU A 232 12.38 12.47 3.16
CA LEU A 232 12.35 13.40 4.28
C LEU A 232 13.59 14.30 4.33
N ARG A 233 14.80 13.74 4.16
CA ARG A 233 16.04 14.54 4.08
C ARG A 233 16.02 15.56 2.94
N ALA A 234 15.58 15.12 1.75
CA ALA A 234 15.51 16.00 0.59
C ALA A 234 14.50 17.14 0.81
N ALA A 235 13.32 16.83 1.34
CA ALA A 235 12.28 17.81 1.61
C ALA A 235 12.69 18.80 2.71
N VAL A 236 13.28 18.33 3.80
CA VAL A 236 13.79 19.17 4.90
C VAL A 236 14.83 20.17 4.38
N ARG A 237 15.87 19.70 3.68
CA ARG A 237 16.92 20.58 3.13
C ARG A 237 16.41 21.57 2.10
N ALA A 238 15.37 21.21 1.36
CA ALA A 238 14.72 22.08 0.38
C ALA A 238 13.72 23.07 1.02
N GLY A 239 13.44 22.97 2.32
CA GLY A 239 12.39 23.75 2.99
C GLY A 239 10.97 23.37 2.52
N ALA A 240 10.79 22.16 1.97
CA ALA A 240 9.55 21.66 1.38
C ALA A 240 8.75 20.78 2.36
N ILE A 241 8.66 21.20 3.63
CA ILE A 241 7.91 20.47 4.65
C ILE A 241 6.41 20.72 4.46
N ILE A 242 5.65 19.65 4.20
CA ILE A 242 4.18 19.71 4.10
C ILE A 242 3.61 20.07 5.48
N PRO A 243 2.78 21.12 5.61
CA PRO A 243 2.20 21.51 6.89
C PRO A 243 1.19 20.48 7.39
N ILE A 244 1.02 20.38 8.72
CA ILE A 244 -0.02 19.52 9.30
C ILE A 244 -1.42 20.08 8.99
N ILE A 245 -1.58 21.40 9.13
CA ILE A 245 -2.78 22.16 8.77
C ILE A 245 -2.40 23.28 7.79
N ASP A 246 -3.04 23.32 6.62
CA ASP A 246 -2.97 24.44 5.69
C ASP A 246 -4.07 25.45 6.03
N THR A 247 -3.66 26.61 6.54
CA THR A 247 -4.54 27.74 6.86
C THR A 247 -4.63 28.76 5.73
N ALA A 248 -3.82 28.62 4.67
CA ALA A 248 -3.72 29.58 3.58
C ALA A 248 -4.80 29.37 2.51
N SER A 249 -5.21 28.13 2.25
CA SER A 249 -6.23 27.81 1.23
C SER A 249 -7.45 27.11 1.84
N PRO A 250 -8.67 27.69 1.77
CA PRO A 250 -9.88 27.02 2.21
C PRO A 250 -10.41 25.98 1.20
N ALA A 251 -10.07 26.11 -0.10
CA ALA A 251 -10.63 25.27 -1.17
C ALA A 251 -9.71 24.12 -1.61
N PHE A 252 -8.40 24.27 -1.42
CA PHE A 252 -7.41 23.28 -1.85
C PHE A 252 -6.42 23.03 -0.71
N LYS A 253 -6.82 22.19 0.24
CA LYS A 253 -5.97 21.80 1.37
C LYS A 253 -4.78 21.00 0.85
N GLN A 254 -3.57 21.53 1.07
CA GLN A 254 -2.31 20.85 0.78
C GLN A 254 -1.58 20.57 2.10
N ASP A 255 -2.23 19.77 2.95
CA ASP A 255 -1.77 19.47 4.30
C ASP A 255 -1.98 17.98 4.64
N LEU A 256 -1.46 17.58 5.80
CA LEU A 256 -1.52 16.20 6.27
C LEU A 256 -2.89 15.82 6.85
N GLU A 257 -3.65 16.77 7.44
CA GLU A 257 -5.04 16.52 7.85
C GLU A 257 -5.91 16.03 6.68
N HIS A 258 -5.62 16.49 5.47
CA HIS A 258 -6.28 16.13 4.23
C HIS A 258 -5.37 15.32 3.29
N LEU A 259 -4.48 14.48 3.82
CA LEU A 259 -3.53 13.64 3.05
C LEU A 259 -4.20 12.90 1.89
N SER A 260 -5.37 12.28 2.12
CA SER A 260 -6.10 11.54 1.08
C SER A 260 -6.58 12.41 -0.09
N ALA A 261 -6.73 13.72 0.12
CA ALA A 261 -7.13 14.70 -0.90
C ALA A 261 -5.94 15.32 -1.65
N LEU A 262 -4.70 15.01 -1.26
CA LEU A 262 -3.50 15.51 -1.94
C LEU A 262 -3.47 15.04 -3.39
N ARG A 263 -3.12 15.96 -4.29
CA ARG A 263 -3.02 15.72 -5.74
C ARG A 263 -1.59 15.46 -6.21
N GLN A 264 -0.61 15.86 -5.42
CA GLN A 264 0.83 15.73 -5.67
C GLN A 264 1.52 15.29 -4.37
N ASP A 265 2.77 14.82 -4.48
CA ASP A 265 3.64 14.52 -3.34
C ASP A 265 3.07 13.52 -2.32
N ARG A 266 2.16 12.64 -2.75
CA ARG A 266 1.53 11.64 -1.88
C ARG A 266 2.55 10.78 -1.14
N ALA A 267 3.56 10.27 -1.85
CA ALA A 267 4.64 9.47 -1.25
C ALA A 267 5.39 10.24 -0.15
N LEU A 268 5.65 11.53 -0.37
CA LEU A 268 6.28 12.40 0.63
C LEU A 268 5.34 12.66 1.82
N ALA A 269 4.04 12.78 1.58
CA ALA A 269 3.03 12.96 2.64
C ALA A 269 2.95 11.74 3.57
N TYR A 270 3.06 10.52 3.05
CA TYR A 270 3.20 9.30 3.87
C TYR A 270 4.46 9.36 4.74
N GLY A 271 5.60 9.79 4.18
CA GLY A 271 6.83 10.02 4.95
C GLY A 271 6.65 11.03 6.09
N PHE A 272 5.94 12.14 5.86
CA PHE A 272 5.65 13.10 6.92
C PHE A 272 4.63 12.58 7.94
N ALA A 273 3.63 11.82 7.53
CA ALA A 273 2.69 11.15 8.43
C ALA A 273 3.41 10.15 9.36
N TYR A 274 4.30 9.31 8.81
CA TYR A 274 5.22 8.47 9.58
C TYR A 274 6.00 9.31 10.61
N SER A 275 6.58 10.43 10.15
CA SER A 275 7.44 11.28 10.98
C SER A 275 6.69 11.88 12.18
N LEU A 276 5.40 12.21 12.03
CA LEU A 276 4.56 12.72 13.11
C LEU A 276 4.33 11.66 14.17
N VAL A 277 4.02 10.43 13.77
CA VAL A 277 3.86 9.31 14.70
C VAL A 277 5.17 9.00 15.40
N ALA A 278 6.28 8.96 14.65
CA ALA A 278 7.62 8.76 15.23
C ALA A 278 7.99 9.86 16.23
N PHE A 279 7.69 11.12 15.93
CA PHE A 279 7.88 12.25 16.83
C PHE A 279 7.04 12.11 18.10
N ILE A 280 5.75 11.76 17.98
CA ILE A 280 4.85 11.52 19.11
C ILE A 280 5.38 10.38 19.99
N VAL A 281 5.78 9.27 19.38
CA VAL A 281 6.35 8.13 20.11
C VAL A 281 7.61 8.52 20.85
N GLU A 282 8.49 9.32 20.25
CA GLU A 282 9.75 9.74 20.85
C GLU A 282 9.59 10.81 21.95
N LYS A 283 8.68 11.77 21.77
CA LYS A 283 8.58 12.97 22.63
C LYS A 283 7.37 12.99 23.56
N HIS A 284 6.34 12.21 23.27
CA HIS A 284 5.05 12.29 23.94
C HIS A 284 4.60 10.97 24.58
N GLY A 285 5.54 10.15 25.06
CA GLY A 285 5.24 8.98 25.89
C GLY A 285 4.93 7.70 25.10
N GLY A 286 5.56 7.51 23.94
CA GLY A 286 5.39 6.28 23.16
C GLY A 286 4.05 6.21 22.41
N LEU A 287 3.63 4.98 22.10
CA LEU A 287 2.34 4.75 21.44
C LEU A 287 1.15 5.16 22.30
N ASP A 288 1.27 5.16 23.63
CA ASP A 288 0.24 5.69 24.53
C ASP A 288 -0.04 7.17 24.26
N GLY A 289 1.00 7.94 23.92
CA GLY A 289 0.89 9.33 23.47
C GLY A 289 0.10 9.48 22.18
N PHE A 290 0.38 8.62 21.20
CA PHE A 290 -0.37 8.58 19.94
C PHE A 290 -1.84 8.25 20.20
N TRP A 291 -2.13 7.23 21.00
CA TRP A 291 -3.50 6.85 21.32
C TRP A 291 -4.24 7.93 22.14
N ALA A 292 -3.56 8.63 23.03
CA ALA A 292 -4.13 9.78 23.74
C ALA A 292 -4.53 10.90 22.76
N LEU A 293 -3.67 11.22 21.79
CA LEU A 293 -3.97 12.19 20.74
C LEU A 293 -5.14 11.72 19.86
N ALA A 294 -5.11 10.47 19.41
CA ALA A 294 -6.14 9.88 18.56
C ALA A 294 -7.53 9.90 19.22
N ARG A 295 -7.63 9.52 20.50
CA ARG A 295 -8.88 9.63 21.27
C ARG A 295 -9.33 11.08 21.44
N ALA A 296 -8.41 11.99 21.75
CA ALA A 296 -8.74 13.42 21.89
C ALA A 296 -9.21 14.04 20.55
N TYR A 297 -8.63 13.57 19.43
CA TYR A 297 -9.03 13.95 18.09
C TYR A 297 -10.42 13.40 17.77
N GLN A 298 -10.65 12.10 17.97
CA GLN A 298 -11.95 11.47 17.70
C GLN A 298 -13.09 12.21 18.40
N ASN A 299 -12.88 12.64 19.65
CA ASN A 299 -13.87 13.38 20.43
C ASN A 299 -14.10 14.82 19.98
N SER A 300 -13.08 15.49 19.44
CA SER A 300 -13.13 16.95 19.18
C SER A 300 -13.19 17.32 17.69
N GLN A 301 -12.80 16.38 16.82
CA GLN A 301 -12.59 16.57 15.38
C GLN A 301 -11.80 17.86 15.09
N SER A 302 -10.79 18.12 15.92
CA SER A 302 -9.98 19.33 15.88
C SER A 302 -8.60 19.03 16.43
N LEU A 303 -7.59 19.02 15.55
CA LEU A 303 -6.22 18.74 15.95
C LEU A 303 -5.71 19.69 17.05
N GLU A 304 -6.09 20.97 17.00
CA GLU A 304 -5.70 21.93 18.06
C GLU A 304 -6.25 21.53 19.44
N LYS A 305 -7.54 21.17 19.51
CA LYS A 305 -8.15 20.70 20.76
C LYS A 305 -7.56 19.36 21.18
N ALA A 306 -7.27 18.48 20.23
CA ALA A 306 -6.68 17.18 20.47
C ALA A 306 -5.28 17.28 21.08
N VAL A 307 -4.40 18.08 20.47
CA VAL A 307 -3.03 18.36 20.98
C VAL A 307 -3.08 18.96 22.38
N ARG A 308 -3.98 19.92 22.61
CA ARG A 308 -4.15 20.53 23.94
C ARG A 308 -4.65 19.51 24.96
N GLY A 309 -5.61 18.68 24.60
CA GLY A 309 -6.19 17.67 25.49
C GLY A 309 -5.22 16.54 25.81
N ALA A 310 -4.43 16.09 24.82
CA ALA A 310 -3.51 14.96 24.98
C ALA A 310 -2.17 15.36 25.61
N PHE A 311 -1.62 16.50 25.22
CA PHE A 311 -0.24 16.88 25.58
C PHE A 311 -0.15 18.16 26.42
N GLY A 312 -1.26 18.87 26.66
CA GLY A 312 -1.25 20.11 27.43
C GLY A 312 -0.55 21.29 26.75
N THR A 313 -0.24 21.17 25.45
CA THR A 313 0.45 22.19 24.66
C THR A 313 -0.45 22.82 23.60
N SER A 314 0.00 23.90 22.97
CA SER A 314 -0.70 24.49 21.82
C SER A 314 -0.32 23.77 20.53
N TYR A 315 -1.21 23.79 19.53
CA TYR A 315 -0.86 23.31 18.18
C TYR A 315 0.37 24.00 17.60
N ALA A 316 0.50 25.32 17.78
CA ALA A 316 1.64 26.08 17.27
C ALA A 316 2.98 25.59 17.87
N GLN A 317 2.98 25.31 19.17
CA GLN A 317 4.16 24.75 19.83
C GLN A 317 4.44 23.32 19.37
N PHE A 318 3.42 22.48 19.23
CA PHE A 318 3.55 21.10 18.71
C PHE A 318 4.13 21.06 17.29
N ASP A 319 3.61 21.87 16.37
CA ASP A 319 4.13 21.98 14.99
C ASP A 319 5.59 22.48 14.97
N GLN A 320 5.91 23.48 15.80
CA GLN A 320 7.28 23.99 15.93
C GLN A 320 8.25 22.93 16.46
N GLU A 321 7.86 22.18 17.50
CA GLU A 321 8.67 21.11 18.09
C GLU A 321 8.88 19.96 17.11
N TRP A 322 7.85 19.56 16.37
CA TRP A 322 7.96 18.56 15.31
C TRP A 322 8.90 18.99 14.19
N ARG A 323 8.78 20.24 13.71
CA ARG A 323 9.69 20.78 12.68
C ARG A 323 11.14 20.83 13.16
N ALA A 324 11.38 21.25 14.41
CA ALA A 324 12.71 21.24 14.99
C ALA A 324 13.28 19.81 15.09
N TRP A 325 12.43 18.83 15.42
CA TRP A 325 12.81 17.43 15.46
C TRP A 325 13.13 16.87 14.06
N LEU A 326 12.35 17.26 13.03
CA LEU A 326 12.64 16.92 11.64
C LEU A 326 14.02 17.45 11.23
N GLU A 327 14.33 18.69 11.55
CA GLU A 327 15.61 19.31 11.22
C GLU A 327 16.77 18.60 11.93
N GLN A 328 16.59 18.24 13.20
CA GLN A 328 17.60 17.50 13.95
C GLN A 328 17.87 16.11 13.34
N LYS A 329 16.83 15.43 12.84
CA LYS A 329 16.90 14.04 12.40
C LYS A 329 17.21 13.87 10.91
N TYR A 330 16.81 14.84 10.08
CA TYR A 330 16.86 14.78 8.62
C TYR A 330 17.52 16.01 7.97
N GLY A 331 18.06 16.96 8.74
CA GLY A 331 18.82 18.12 8.26
C GLY A 331 20.05 17.81 7.42
#